data_AF-A0A7C2WSG1-F1
#
_entry.id   AF-A0A7C2WSG1-F1
#
_cell.length_a   1.000
_cell.length_b   1.000
_cell.length_c   1.000
_cell.angle_alpha   90.00
_cell.angle_beta   90.00
_cell.angle_gamma   90.00
#
_symmetry.space_group_name_H-M   'P 1'
#
loop_
_entity.id
_entity.type
_entity.pdbx_description
1 polymer ?
#
loop_
_entity_poly.entity_id
_entity_poly.type
_entity_poly.pdbx_seq_one_letter_code
_entity_poly.pdbx_strand_id
1 'polypeptide(L)'
;MKEKPLQDQIILELEQAYQFRTQGKEGRARVCARRAAGWAVAVFRQQRLEVETHRNAYHQLRWFRKLEDIPIELRMAAERLTTPVTPSHELPHREDPLKDAEMIVRALLDEWGYG
;
A
#
# COMPACT_ATOMS: atom_id res chain seq x y z
N MET A 1 -1.52 22.97 3.15
CA MET A 1 -0.24 22.69 2.45
C MET A 1 0.53 21.55 3.14
N LYS A 2 -0.05 20.34 3.22
CA LYS A 2 0.57 19.14 3.83
C LYS A 2 0.56 17.90 2.92
N GLU A 3 -0.02 17.98 1.72
CA GLU A 3 -0.27 16.80 0.84
C GLU A 3 0.94 16.40 -0.03
N LYS A 4 1.68 17.37 -0.58
CA LYS A 4 2.90 17.12 -1.39
C LYS A 4 3.93 16.18 -0.74
N PRO A 5 4.31 16.31 0.55
CA PRO A 5 5.32 15.44 1.13
C PRO A 5 4.88 13.97 1.29
N LEU A 6 3.58 13.68 1.35
CA LEU A 6 3.07 12.31 1.45
C LEU A 6 3.03 11.62 0.08
N GLN A 7 2.68 12.35 -0.97
CA GLN A 7 2.73 11.83 -2.35
C GLN A 7 4.18 11.51 -2.76
N ASP A 8 5.13 12.41 -2.46
CA ASP A 8 6.55 12.17 -2.71
C ASP A 8 7.05 10.92 -1.96
N GLN A 9 6.59 10.72 -0.72
CA GLN A 9 6.92 9.51 0.06
C GLN A 9 6.34 8.24 -0.58
N ILE A 10 5.11 8.28 -1.12
CA ILE A 10 4.50 7.13 -1.78
C ILE A 10 5.31 6.72 -3.02
N ILE A 11 5.69 7.70 -3.85
CA ILE A 11 6.49 7.48 -5.05
C ILE A 11 7.85 6.87 -4.68
N LEU A 12 8.53 7.47 -3.71
CA LEU A 12 9.83 6.99 -3.23
C LEU A 12 9.78 5.53 -2.74
N GLU A 13 8.71 5.12 -2.07
CA GLU A 13 8.54 3.74 -1.59
C GLU A 13 8.28 2.77 -2.73
N LEU A 14 7.50 3.16 -3.75
CA LEU A 14 7.30 2.34 -4.94
C LEU A 14 8.61 2.18 -5.73
N GLU A 15 9.35 3.26 -5.94
CA GLU A 15 10.65 3.21 -6.61
C GLU A 15 11.63 2.29 -5.88
N GLN A 16 11.73 2.40 -4.55
CA GLN A 16 12.57 1.51 -3.75
C GLN A 16 12.09 0.06 -3.82
N ALA A 17 10.77 -0.18 -3.85
CA ALA A 17 10.23 -1.52 -4.00
C ALA A 17 10.69 -2.16 -5.32
N TYR A 18 10.59 -1.42 -6.42
CA TYR A 18 11.08 -1.83 -7.73
C TYR A 18 12.59 -2.08 -7.74
N GLN A 19 13.39 -1.16 -7.19
CA GLN A 19 14.84 -1.33 -7.11
C GLN A 19 15.25 -2.56 -6.28
N PHE A 20 14.57 -2.83 -5.17
CA PHE A 20 14.88 -4.03 -4.38
C PHE A 20 14.49 -5.31 -5.11
N ARG A 21 13.41 -5.29 -5.88
CA ARG A 21 13.01 -6.44 -6.70
C ARG A 21 14.03 -6.74 -7.80
N THR A 22 14.53 -5.71 -8.51
CA THR A 22 15.58 -5.93 -9.53
C THR A 22 16.89 -6.45 -8.93
N GLN A 23 17.12 -6.20 -7.65
CA GLN A 23 18.26 -6.72 -6.88
C GLN A 23 18.00 -8.10 -6.23
N GLY A 24 16.84 -8.73 -6.47
CA GLY A 24 16.45 -10.00 -5.83
C GLY A 24 16.18 -9.91 -4.33
N LYS A 25 16.02 -8.71 -3.78
CA LYS A 25 15.76 -8.44 -2.36
C LYS A 25 14.25 -8.41 -2.08
N GLU A 26 13.57 -9.51 -2.40
CA GLU A 26 12.10 -9.62 -2.36
C GLU A 26 11.48 -9.21 -1.01
N GLY A 27 12.11 -9.58 0.11
CA GLY A 27 11.65 -9.18 1.44
C GLY A 27 11.64 -7.65 1.64
N ARG A 28 12.66 -6.95 1.14
CA ARG A 28 12.72 -5.48 1.21
C ARG A 28 11.75 -4.84 0.22
N ALA A 29 11.65 -5.40 -0.99
CA ALA A 29 10.71 -4.95 -2.01
C ALA A 29 9.27 -4.96 -1.46
N ARG A 30 8.88 -6.06 -0.82
CA ARG A 30 7.58 -6.20 -0.15
C ARG A 30 7.36 -5.17 0.96
N VAL A 31 8.38 -4.89 1.78
CA VAL A 31 8.27 -3.91 2.87
C VAL A 31 8.01 -2.52 2.30
N CYS A 32 8.73 -2.11 1.27
CA CYS A 32 8.54 -0.83 0.57
C CYS A 32 7.14 -0.76 -0.09
N ALA A 33 6.72 -1.81 -0.80
CA ALA A 33 5.38 -1.87 -1.40
C ALA A 33 4.26 -1.69 -0.35
N ARG A 34 4.34 -2.40 0.77
CA ARG A 34 3.40 -2.24 1.89
C ARG A 34 3.39 -0.81 2.45
N ARG A 35 4.57 -0.17 2.54
CA ARG A 35 4.68 1.22 3.03
C ARG A 35 4.01 2.19 2.06
N ALA A 36 4.24 2.06 0.76
CA ALA A 36 3.58 2.87 -0.27
C ALA A 36 2.05 2.82 -0.14
N ALA A 37 1.48 1.62 -0.09
CA ALA A 37 0.05 1.42 0.07
C ALA A 37 -0.47 1.99 1.40
N GLY A 38 0.28 1.80 2.50
CA GLY A 38 -0.09 2.33 3.80
C GLY A 38 -0.10 3.86 3.86
N TRP A 39 0.81 4.53 3.14
CA TRP A 39 0.81 5.98 3.00
C TRP A 39 -0.37 6.47 2.16
N ALA A 40 -0.70 5.80 1.05
CA ALA A 40 -1.89 6.13 0.26
C ALA A 40 -3.18 6.02 1.10
N VAL A 41 -3.31 4.94 1.88
CA VAL A 41 -4.44 4.77 2.82
C VAL A 41 -4.44 5.85 3.89
N ALA A 42 -3.28 6.29 4.38
CA ALA A 42 -3.21 7.40 5.33
C ALA A 42 -3.75 8.69 4.70
N VAL A 43 -3.32 9.05 3.49
CA VAL A 43 -3.84 10.24 2.78
C VAL A 43 -5.37 10.15 2.63
N PHE A 44 -5.87 9.03 2.13
CA PHE A 44 -7.31 8.78 1.98
C PHE A 44 -8.07 8.92 3.31
N ARG A 45 -7.55 8.31 4.39
CA ARG A 45 -8.17 8.36 5.72
C ARG A 45 -8.19 9.78 6.29
N GLN A 46 -7.10 10.53 6.11
CA GLN A 46 -7.00 11.91 6.57
C GLN A 46 -8.02 12.79 5.84
N GLN A 47 -8.15 12.62 4.52
CA GLN A 47 -9.13 13.37 3.71
C GLN A 47 -10.57 13.00 4.06
N ARG A 48 -10.84 11.71 4.29
CA ARG A 48 -12.19 11.23 4.58
C ARG A 48 -12.71 11.57 5.98
N LEU A 49 -11.83 11.56 6.97
CA LEU A 49 -12.22 11.66 8.39
C LEU A 49 -11.70 12.94 9.08
N GLU A 50 -10.91 13.77 8.39
CA GLU A 50 -10.25 14.96 8.94
C GLU A 50 -9.40 14.69 10.20
N VAL A 51 -8.92 13.45 10.36
CA VAL A 51 -8.11 13.03 11.52
C VAL A 51 -6.63 12.93 11.20
N GLU A 52 -5.79 13.17 12.20
CA GLU A 52 -4.37 12.81 12.11
C GLU A 52 -4.21 11.29 12.02
N THR A 53 -3.47 10.85 11.01
CA THR A 53 -3.33 9.43 10.71
C THR A 53 -2.10 8.83 11.38
N HIS A 54 -2.23 7.60 11.87
CA HIS A 54 -1.10 6.84 12.39
C HIS A 54 -0.01 6.64 11.32
N ARG A 55 1.25 6.82 11.70
CA ARG A 55 2.42 6.67 10.81
C ARG A 55 2.74 5.22 10.41
N ASN A 56 1.97 4.24 10.88
CA ASN A 56 2.27 2.83 10.66
C ASN A 56 1.40 2.24 9.55
N ALA A 57 2.04 1.98 8.40
CA ALA A 57 1.43 1.39 7.20
C ALA A 57 0.62 0.11 7.49
N TYR A 58 1.09 -0.75 8.40
CA TYR A 58 0.39 -1.98 8.75
C TYR A 58 -0.98 -1.71 9.38
N HIS A 59 -1.06 -0.74 10.30
CA HIS A 59 -2.31 -0.38 10.95
C HIS A 59 -3.28 0.30 9.98
N GLN A 60 -2.76 1.09 9.04
CA GLN A 60 -3.58 1.72 8.00
C GLN A 60 -4.23 0.68 7.11
N LEU A 61 -3.46 -0.27 6.58
CA LEU A 61 -3.99 -1.35 5.73
C LEU A 61 -4.99 -2.26 6.48
N ARG A 62 -4.74 -2.54 7.77
CA ARG A 62 -5.67 -3.30 8.63
C ARG A 62 -6.98 -2.57 8.90
N TRP A 63 -6.97 -1.23 8.92
CA TRP A 63 -8.18 -0.43 9.00
C TRP A 63 -8.90 -0.42 7.65
N PHE A 64 -8.17 -0.17 6.56
CA PHE A 64 -8.70 -0.07 5.21
C PHE A 64 -9.44 -1.32 4.74
N ARG A 65 -8.89 -2.51 5.00
CA ARG A 65 -9.54 -3.78 4.64
C ARG A 65 -10.89 -4.03 5.32
N LYS A 66 -11.26 -3.23 6.35
CA LYS A 66 -12.53 -3.34 7.08
C LYS A 66 -13.61 -2.38 6.56
N LEU A 67 -13.29 -1.52 5.61
CA LEU A 67 -14.23 -0.54 5.07
C LEU A 67 -15.11 -1.20 4.01
N GLU A 68 -16.35 -1.53 4.37
CA GLU A 68 -17.27 -2.27 3.49
C GLU A 68 -17.64 -1.51 2.20
N ASP A 69 -17.50 -0.19 2.21
CA ASP A 69 -17.73 0.69 1.06
C ASP A 69 -16.55 0.75 0.07
N ILE A 70 -15.43 0.07 0.38
CA ILE A 70 -14.29 -0.07 -0.52
C ILE A 70 -14.43 -1.35 -1.36
N PRO A 71 -14.13 -1.30 -2.68
CA PRO A 71 -14.10 -2.47 -3.55
C PRO A 71 -13.36 -3.66 -2.93
N ILE A 72 -13.93 -4.85 -3.08
CA ILE A 72 -13.41 -6.07 -2.46
C ILE A 72 -11.97 -6.36 -2.90
N GLU A 73 -11.62 -6.03 -4.14
CA GLU A 73 -10.30 -6.21 -4.73
C GLU A 73 -9.23 -5.42 -3.97
N LEU A 74 -9.52 -4.16 -3.62
CA LEU A 74 -8.61 -3.31 -2.84
C LEU A 74 -8.49 -3.78 -1.40
N ARG A 75 -9.58 -4.28 -0.82
CA ARG A 75 -9.57 -4.88 0.52
C ARG A 75 -8.72 -6.15 0.57
N MET A 76 -8.84 -7.00 -0.45
CA MET A 76 -8.02 -8.21 -0.58
C MET A 76 -6.55 -7.87 -0.80
N ALA A 77 -6.23 -6.87 -1.63
CA ALA A 77 -4.85 -6.39 -1.79
C ALA A 77 -4.26 -5.91 -0.46
N ALA A 78 -5.02 -5.16 0.33
CA ALA A 78 -4.58 -4.70 1.65
C ALA A 78 -4.41 -5.86 2.64
N GLU A 79 -5.27 -6.88 2.58
CA GLU A 79 -5.11 -8.09 3.36
C GLU A 79 -3.79 -8.79 3.05
N ARG A 80 -3.49 -9.05 1.77
CA ARG A 80 -2.25 -9.70 1.32
C ARG A 80 -0.98 -8.95 1.72
N LEU A 81 -1.01 -7.62 1.64
CA LEU A 81 0.10 -6.77 2.10
C LEU A 81 0.31 -6.84 3.63
N THR A 82 -0.71 -7.24 4.40
CA THR A 82 -0.62 -7.39 5.85
C THR A 82 -0.36 -8.82 6.32
N THR A 83 -0.56 -9.82 5.47
CA THR A 83 -0.31 -11.23 5.81
C THR A 83 1.18 -11.48 6.05
N PRO A 84 1.60 -12.11 7.16
CA PRO A 84 2.97 -12.57 7.32
C PRO A 84 3.31 -13.63 6.27
N VAL A 85 4.42 -13.46 5.56
CA VAL A 85 4.95 -14.54 4.70
C VAL A 85 5.58 -15.60 5.61
N THR A 86 5.09 -16.83 5.53
CA THR A 86 5.72 -17.98 6.19
C THR A 86 6.95 -18.43 5.37
N PRO A 87 8.00 -18.98 6.00
CA PRO A 87 9.22 -19.40 5.30
C PRO A 87 9.05 -20.63 4.38
N SER A 88 7.85 -21.20 4.30
CA SER A 88 7.50 -22.25 3.34
C SER A 88 7.35 -21.63 1.96
N HIS A 89 8.40 -21.69 1.16
CA HIS A 89 8.56 -21.12 -0.19
C HIS A 89 7.67 -21.78 -1.26
N GLU A 90 6.42 -22.12 -0.94
CA GLU A 90 5.43 -22.55 -1.93
C GLU A 90 4.36 -21.47 -2.04
N LEU A 91 4.59 -20.50 -2.93
CA LEU A 91 3.51 -19.71 -3.48
C LEU A 91 2.95 -20.52 -4.65
N PRO A 92 1.74 -21.11 -4.57
CA PRO A 92 1.13 -21.86 -5.68
C PRO A 92 0.62 -20.93 -6.80
N HIS A 93 1.34 -19.84 -7.06
CA HIS A 93 1.12 -18.73 -7.99
C HIS A 93 0.41 -17.46 -7.43
N ARG A 94 0.95 -16.31 -7.88
CA ARG A 94 0.28 -15.16 -8.54
C ARG A 94 0.11 -13.80 -7.85
N GLU A 95 0.34 -13.65 -6.55
CA GLU A 95 0.07 -12.37 -5.88
C GLU A 95 1.36 -11.59 -5.60
N ASP A 96 1.52 -10.48 -6.32
CA ASP A 96 2.70 -9.64 -6.36
C ASP A 96 2.50 -8.43 -5.44
N PRO A 97 3.24 -8.32 -4.32
CA PRO A 97 3.07 -7.22 -3.38
C PRO A 97 3.22 -5.83 -4.01
N LEU A 98 4.01 -5.70 -5.07
CA LEU A 98 4.14 -4.43 -5.77
C LEU A 98 2.85 -4.10 -6.52
N LYS A 99 2.26 -5.06 -7.22
CA LYS A 99 0.98 -4.87 -7.93
C LYS A 99 -0.16 -4.56 -6.96
N ASP A 100 -0.20 -5.23 -5.81
CA ASP A 100 -1.18 -4.92 -4.76
C ASP A 100 -1.03 -3.49 -4.26
N ALA A 101 0.21 -3.05 -4.03
CA ALA A 101 0.48 -1.70 -3.60
C ALA A 101 0.11 -0.66 -4.66
N GLU A 102 0.47 -0.91 -5.93
CA GLU A 102 0.10 -0.04 -7.05
C GLU A 102 -1.40 0.07 -7.22
N MET A 103 -2.13 -1.05 -7.12
CA MET A 103 -3.59 -1.05 -7.25
C MET A 103 -4.23 -0.15 -6.19
N ILE A 104 -3.79 -0.25 -4.93
CA ILE A 104 -4.27 0.61 -3.84
C ILE A 104 -3.86 2.06 -4.04
N VAL A 105 -2.58 2.32 -4.34
CA VAL A 105 -2.07 3.68 -4.56
C VAL A 105 -2.84 4.35 -5.69
N ARG A 106 -3.00 3.65 -6.82
CA ARG A 106 -3.71 4.16 -7.98
C ARG A 106 -5.17 4.42 -7.68
N ALA A 107 -5.88 3.48 -7.08
CA ALA A 107 -7.30 3.67 -6.76
C ALA A 107 -7.52 4.83 -5.79
N LEU A 108 -6.64 4.99 -4.79
CA LEU A 108 -6.82 6.04 -3.77
C LEU A 108 -6.30 7.42 -4.20
N LEU A 109 -5.36 7.49 -5.15
CA LEU A 109 -4.77 8.75 -5.60
C LEU A 109 -5.26 9.19 -6.99
N ASP A 110 -5.48 8.28 -7.95
CA ASP A 110 -5.99 8.65 -9.29
C ASP A 110 -7.50 8.91 -9.26
N GLU A 111 -8.28 8.09 -8.55
CA GLU A 111 -9.75 8.16 -8.56
C GLU A 111 -10.26 9.37 -7.74
N TRP A 112 -9.36 10.05 -7.00
CA TRP A 112 -9.67 11.20 -6.12
C TRP A 112 -8.67 12.37 -6.25
N GLY A 113 -7.96 12.50 -7.39
CA GLY A 113 -7.33 13.77 -7.78
C GLY A 113 -5.96 13.68 -8.43
N TYR A 114 -5.94 13.54 -9.76
CA TYR A 114 -5.27 14.45 -10.71
C TYR A 114 -5.80 14.12 -12.12
N GLY A 115 -6.90 14.79 -12.48
CA GLY A 115 -7.41 14.95 -13.85
C GLY A 115 -7.58 16.44 -14.14
#